data_AF-A0A963VDS2-F1
#
_entry.id   AF-A0A963VDS2-F1
#
_cell.length_a   1.000
_cell.length_b   1.000
_cell.length_c   1.000
_cell.angle_alpha   90.00
_cell.angle_beta   90.00
_cell.angle_gamma   90.00
#
_symmetry.space_group_name_H-M   'P 1'
#
loop_
_entity.id
_entity.type
_entity.pdbx_description
1 polymer ?
#
loop_
_entity_poly.entity_id
_entity_poly.type
_entity_poly.pdbx_seq_one_letter_code
_entity_poly.pdbx_strand_id
1 'polypeptide(L)'
;MLVSYRKLIKADGARDLRDTLSEMRFRSAAKRSSQATREQVYAVAARAWRAGQRHFAVGCALTFEMSLRAVDVRGQWLPTDEREGGIVRNGQRWQDGLTWDCFAPDFWSFSKVISKTEKTMPDPIEFSLRSLPKLRRRLMALAAPESRVGPVFVISKGHDAGMPYMPRGWAAAWRRFAREAGVPDSVWMMDMRAGAISEADRMGASREQLSQAAQHADIATTGRYVRNRSDAAAKVIELRQRNRL
;
A
#
# COMPACT_ATOMS: atom_id res chain seq x y z
N MET A 1 -18.06 -5.24 -14.12
CA MET A 1 -18.65 -6.22 -13.19
C MET A 1 -20.15 -6.40 -13.45
N LEU A 2 -20.95 -5.33 -13.52
CA LEU A 2 -22.39 -5.36 -13.83
C LEU A 2 -22.74 -6.02 -15.19
N VAL A 3 -22.03 -5.69 -16.28
CA VAL A 3 -22.30 -6.27 -17.62
C VAL A 3 -21.94 -7.77 -17.68
N SER A 4 -20.87 -8.17 -17.01
CA SER A 4 -20.45 -9.58 -16.91
C SER A 4 -21.48 -10.44 -16.20
N TYR A 5 -22.07 -9.93 -15.11
CA TYR A 5 -23.14 -10.59 -14.38
C TYR A 5 -24.45 -10.62 -15.18
N ARG A 6 -24.81 -9.52 -15.86
CA ARG A 6 -25.98 -9.46 -16.76
C ARG A 6 -25.91 -10.43 -17.94
N LYS A 7 -24.71 -10.73 -18.46
CA LYS A 7 -24.50 -11.79 -19.47
C LYS A 7 -24.77 -13.19 -18.89
N LEU A 8 -24.39 -13.45 -17.64
CA LEU A 8 -24.62 -14.75 -16.99
C LEU A 8 -26.11 -15.04 -16.79
N ILE A 9 -26.91 -14.01 -16.44
CA ILE A 9 -28.37 -14.13 -16.34
C ILE A 9 -29.11 -13.95 -17.68
N LYS A 10 -28.37 -13.91 -18.80
CA LYS A 10 -28.90 -13.75 -20.17
C LYS A 10 -29.86 -12.56 -20.34
N ALA A 11 -29.60 -11.45 -19.66
CA ALA A 11 -30.40 -10.25 -19.84
C ALA A 11 -30.23 -9.70 -21.27
N ASP A 12 -31.34 -9.26 -21.88
CA ASP A 12 -31.34 -8.74 -23.24
C ASP A 12 -30.31 -7.60 -23.44
N GLY A 13 -29.62 -7.64 -24.58
CA GLY A 13 -28.56 -6.68 -24.94
C GLY A 13 -27.25 -6.81 -24.15
N ALA A 14 -27.18 -7.66 -23.11
CA ALA A 14 -25.97 -7.77 -22.28
C ALA A 14 -24.78 -8.43 -23.00
N ARG A 15 -25.06 -9.30 -23.98
CA ARG A 15 -24.03 -9.93 -24.83
C ARG A 15 -23.44 -8.87 -25.77
N ASP A 16 -24.29 -8.18 -26.51
CA ASP A 16 -23.87 -7.16 -27.49
C ASP A 16 -23.17 -5.98 -26.81
N LEU A 17 -23.64 -5.55 -25.64
CA LEU A 17 -22.98 -4.53 -24.84
C LEU A 17 -21.60 -5.00 -24.34
N ARG A 18 -21.46 -6.27 -23.92
CA ARG A 18 -20.16 -6.81 -23.52
C ARG A 18 -19.20 -6.83 -24.70
N ASP A 19 -19.68 -7.29 -25.85
CA ASP A 19 -18.86 -7.47 -27.04
C ASP A 19 -18.42 -6.09 -27.58
N THR A 20 -19.33 -5.11 -27.60
CA THR A 20 -19.02 -3.70 -27.89
C THR A 20 -17.97 -3.15 -26.90
N LEU A 21 -18.18 -3.31 -25.59
CA LEU A 21 -17.23 -2.83 -24.58
C LEU A 21 -15.87 -3.53 -24.63
N SER A 22 -15.80 -4.78 -25.11
CA SER A 22 -14.52 -5.48 -25.29
C SER A 22 -13.72 -4.97 -26.49
N GLU A 23 -14.41 -4.49 -27.53
CA GLU A 23 -13.79 -3.87 -28.70
C GLU A 23 -13.41 -2.39 -28.46
N MET A 24 -14.11 -1.71 -27.53
CA MET A 24 -13.81 -0.32 -27.19
C MET A 24 -12.42 -0.18 -26.53
N ARG A 25 -11.46 0.32 -27.30
CA ARG A 25 -10.13 0.73 -26.83
C ARG A 25 -10.17 2.18 -26.33
N PHE A 26 -10.55 2.37 -25.07
CA PHE A 26 -10.43 3.68 -24.44
C PHE A 26 -8.95 4.04 -24.23
N ARG A 27 -8.51 5.20 -24.76
CA ARG A 27 -7.22 5.78 -24.36
C ARG A 27 -7.32 6.20 -22.90
N SER A 28 -6.92 5.32 -21.99
CA SER A 28 -6.75 5.67 -20.58
C SER A 28 -5.67 6.75 -20.46
N ALA A 29 -5.84 7.67 -19.51
CA ALA A 29 -4.78 8.63 -19.17
C ALA A 29 -3.44 7.90 -18.97
N ALA A 30 -2.35 8.53 -19.42
CA ALA A 30 -1.01 7.97 -19.30
C ALA A 30 -0.74 7.59 -17.83
N LYS A 31 -0.17 6.40 -17.63
CA LYS A 31 0.16 5.94 -16.28
C LYS A 31 1.18 6.90 -15.67
N ARG A 32 0.93 7.30 -14.42
CA ARG A 32 1.87 8.13 -13.65
C ARG A 32 3.24 7.46 -13.58
N SER A 33 4.30 8.22 -13.84
CA SER A 33 5.69 7.77 -13.76
C SER A 33 6.38 8.11 -12.43
N SER A 34 5.78 8.98 -11.62
CA SER A 34 6.33 9.42 -10.32
C SER A 34 6.57 8.25 -9.37
N GLN A 35 7.65 8.30 -8.62
CA GLN A 35 8.01 7.35 -7.56
C GLN A 35 8.43 8.16 -6.33
N ALA A 36 8.06 7.71 -5.13
CA ALA A 36 8.59 8.31 -3.91
C ALA A 36 9.97 7.70 -3.60
N THR A 37 10.97 8.50 -3.28
CA THR A 37 12.25 7.96 -2.78
C THR A 37 12.16 7.63 -1.30
N ARG A 38 13.07 6.78 -0.81
CA ARG A 38 13.18 6.46 0.62
C ARG A 38 13.34 7.74 1.44
N GLU A 39 14.21 8.65 1.01
CA GLU A 39 14.49 9.93 1.66
C GLU A 39 13.22 10.78 1.77
N GLN A 40 12.44 10.87 0.69
CA GLN A 40 11.17 11.61 0.69
C GLN A 40 10.17 11.01 1.68
N VAL A 41 9.99 9.69 1.68
CA VAL A 41 9.06 9.02 2.61
C VAL A 41 9.50 9.23 4.05
N TYR A 42 10.79 9.05 4.34
CA TYR A 42 11.33 9.20 5.68
C TYR A 42 11.34 10.66 6.16
N ALA A 43 11.50 11.64 5.26
CA ALA A 43 11.34 13.05 5.59
C ALA A 43 9.90 13.38 6.00
N VAL A 44 8.91 12.88 5.24
CA VAL A 44 7.49 12.99 5.57
C VAL A 44 7.18 12.33 6.92
N ALA A 45 7.64 11.10 7.13
CA ALA A 45 7.45 10.37 8.37
C ALA A 45 8.10 11.09 9.57
N ALA A 46 9.31 11.62 9.41
CA ALA A 46 10.00 12.38 10.46
C ALA A 46 9.24 13.67 10.82
N ARG A 47 8.74 14.40 9.80
CA ARG A 47 7.94 15.61 10.02
C ARG A 47 6.62 15.32 10.73
N ALA A 48 5.93 14.26 10.33
CA ALA A 48 4.70 13.80 10.97
C ALA A 48 4.93 13.34 12.42
N TRP A 49 6.03 12.61 12.66
CA TRP A 49 6.42 12.17 13.99
C TRP A 49 6.65 13.36 14.94
N ARG A 50 7.40 14.37 14.50
CA ARG A 50 7.64 15.60 15.28
C ARG A 50 6.37 16.38 15.56
N ALA A 51 5.40 16.37 14.63
CA ALA A 51 4.07 16.96 14.86
C ALA A 51 3.18 16.13 15.81
N GLY A 52 3.64 14.95 16.25
CA GLY A 52 2.90 14.03 17.10
C GLY A 52 1.83 13.22 16.36
N GLN A 53 1.87 13.16 15.02
CA GLN A 53 1.08 12.23 14.21
C GLN A 53 1.84 10.91 14.04
N ARG A 54 2.13 10.25 15.18
CA ARG A 54 3.07 9.11 15.26
C ARG A 54 2.57 7.90 14.49
N HIS A 55 1.28 7.59 14.55
CA HIS A 55 0.70 6.45 13.84
C HIS A 55 0.80 6.66 12.32
N PHE A 56 0.50 7.86 11.82
CA PHE A 56 0.67 8.18 10.40
C PHE A 56 2.13 8.03 9.95
N ALA A 57 3.07 8.53 10.75
CA ALA A 57 4.50 8.43 10.47
C ALA A 57 4.97 6.97 10.35
N VAL A 58 4.60 6.12 11.32
CA VAL A 58 4.97 4.70 11.31
C VAL A 58 4.29 3.98 10.16
N GLY A 59 3.02 4.26 9.88
CA GLY A 59 2.30 3.62 8.78
C GLY A 59 2.89 3.96 7.41
N CYS A 60 3.38 5.19 7.20
CA CYS A 60 4.10 5.55 5.96
C CYS A 60 5.41 4.77 5.81
N ALA A 61 6.21 4.70 6.88
CA ALA A 61 7.45 3.93 6.87
C ALA A 61 7.19 2.44 6.61
N LEU A 62 6.19 1.84 7.28
CA LEU A 62 5.81 0.45 7.08
C LEU A 62 5.31 0.18 5.65
N THR A 63 4.50 1.09 5.08
CA THR A 63 4.03 1.01 3.69
C THR A 63 5.19 0.93 2.72
N PHE A 64 6.23 1.74 2.92
CA PHE A 64 7.41 1.76 2.06
C PHE A 64 8.27 0.51 2.26
N GLU A 65 8.70 0.22 3.50
CA GLU A 65 9.63 -0.89 3.76
C GLU A 65 9.03 -2.26 3.40
N MET A 66 7.72 -2.43 3.58
CA MET A 66 7.02 -3.69 3.25
C MET A 66 6.43 -3.69 1.85
N SER A 67 6.59 -2.59 1.09
CA SER A 67 5.96 -2.37 -0.21
C SER A 67 4.43 -2.61 -0.20
N LEU A 68 3.75 -2.40 0.93
CA LEU A 68 2.31 -2.66 1.07
C LEU A 68 1.47 -1.57 0.39
N ARG A 69 0.19 -1.87 0.13
CA ARG A 69 -0.76 -0.79 -0.20
C ARG A 69 -1.15 -0.07 1.07
N ALA A 70 -1.44 1.22 0.96
CA ALA A 70 -1.90 1.99 2.11
C ALA A 70 -3.16 1.37 2.75
N VAL A 71 -4.08 0.80 1.96
CA VAL A 71 -5.28 0.14 2.50
C VAL A 71 -4.95 -1.08 3.36
N ASP A 72 -3.93 -1.87 3.01
CA ASP A 72 -3.52 -3.04 3.79
C ASP A 72 -2.80 -2.63 5.10
N VAL A 73 -2.44 -1.34 5.24
CA VAL A 73 -1.83 -0.77 6.44
C VAL A 73 -2.87 -0.04 7.29
N ARG A 74 -3.50 1.02 6.75
CA ARG A 74 -4.46 1.86 7.49
C ARG A 74 -5.91 1.33 7.49
N GLY A 75 -6.19 0.30 6.71
CA GLY A 75 -7.53 -0.23 6.47
C GLY A 75 -8.37 0.59 5.50
N GLN A 76 -9.62 0.18 5.37
CA GLN A 76 -10.65 0.84 4.58
C GLN A 76 -12.00 0.76 5.26
N TRP A 77 -12.92 1.60 4.81
CA TRP A 77 -14.28 1.69 5.33
C TRP A 77 -15.22 1.16 4.26
N LEU A 78 -15.85 0.02 4.55
CA LEU A 78 -16.77 -0.67 3.64
C LEU A 78 -18.19 -0.62 4.19
N PRO A 79 -19.22 -0.53 3.33
CA PRO A 79 -20.60 -0.64 3.79
C PRO A 79 -20.81 -1.88 4.67
N THR A 80 -21.57 -1.72 5.75
CA THR A 80 -21.82 -2.77 6.74
C THR A 80 -23.26 -2.72 7.23
N ASP A 81 -23.76 -3.83 7.76
CA ASP A 81 -24.86 -3.79 8.72
C ASP A 81 -24.27 -3.40 10.09
N GLU A 82 -24.95 -2.55 10.86
CA GLU A 82 -24.50 -2.10 12.18
C GLU A 82 -24.49 -3.23 13.22
N ARG A 83 -25.18 -4.35 12.93
CA ARG A 83 -25.16 -5.58 13.73
C ARG A 83 -23.87 -6.37 13.57
N GLU A 84 -23.12 -6.15 12.49
CA GLU A 84 -21.79 -6.71 12.33
C GLU A 84 -20.83 -5.92 13.23
N GLY A 85 -20.43 -6.51 14.35
CA GLY A 85 -19.56 -5.87 15.34
C GLY A 85 -18.24 -5.34 14.76
N GLY A 86 -17.52 -4.54 15.54
CA GLY A 86 -16.29 -3.86 15.12
C GLY A 86 -16.44 -2.34 15.17
N ILE A 87 -15.54 -1.62 14.51
CA ILE A 87 -15.56 -0.16 14.50
C ILE A 87 -16.40 0.32 13.32
N VAL A 88 -17.58 0.88 13.62
CA VAL A 88 -18.55 1.38 12.64
C VAL A 88 -18.62 2.90 12.69
N ARG A 89 -18.68 3.54 11.51
CA ARG A 89 -18.85 4.97 11.34
C ARG A 89 -19.63 5.25 10.06
N ASN A 90 -20.72 6.00 10.16
CA ASN A 90 -21.55 6.41 9.03
C ASN A 90 -22.01 5.24 8.14
N GLY A 91 -22.49 4.14 8.75
CA GLY A 91 -22.93 2.94 8.02
C GLY A 91 -21.79 2.17 7.34
N GLN A 92 -20.53 2.44 7.70
CA GLN A 92 -19.36 1.73 7.19
C GLN A 92 -18.57 1.12 8.34
N ARG A 93 -18.08 -0.10 8.17
CA ARG A 93 -17.18 -0.78 9.10
C ARG A 93 -15.74 -0.65 8.64
N TRP A 94 -14.84 -0.38 9.58
CA TRP A 94 -13.40 -0.43 9.33
C TRP A 94 -12.93 -1.88 9.17
N GLN A 95 -12.19 -2.16 8.10
CA GLN A 95 -11.70 -3.50 7.73
C GLN A 95 -10.32 -3.42 7.05
N ASP A 96 -9.69 -4.58 6.84
CA ASP A 96 -8.50 -4.82 6.01
C ASP A 96 -7.16 -4.21 6.44
N GLY A 97 -7.15 -3.31 7.42
CA GLY A 97 -5.92 -2.73 7.93
C GLY A 97 -5.17 -3.65 8.88
N LEU A 98 -3.99 -3.21 9.33
CA LEU A 98 -3.24 -3.92 10.35
C LEU A 98 -3.85 -3.67 11.73
N THR A 99 -4.11 -4.77 12.43
CA THR A 99 -4.53 -4.81 13.83
C THR A 99 -3.39 -5.34 14.69
N TRP A 100 -3.45 -5.11 16.00
CA TRP A 100 -2.36 -5.46 16.91
C TRP A 100 -2.09 -6.98 16.98
N ASP A 101 -3.13 -7.80 16.78
CA ASP A 101 -3.07 -9.26 16.66
C ASP A 101 -2.39 -9.76 15.38
N CYS A 102 -2.20 -8.91 14.37
CA CYS A 102 -1.34 -9.26 13.23
C CYS A 102 0.13 -9.42 13.64
N PHE A 103 0.58 -8.74 14.71
CA PHE A 103 1.99 -8.70 15.10
C PHE A 103 2.33 -9.81 16.09
N ALA A 104 3.50 -10.41 15.90
CA ALA A 104 4.07 -11.28 16.92
C ALA A 104 4.32 -10.49 18.23
N PRO A 105 4.18 -11.11 19.42
CA PRO A 105 4.34 -10.40 20.70
C PRO A 105 5.67 -9.66 20.87
N ASP A 106 6.73 -10.16 20.22
CA ASP A 106 8.09 -9.61 20.23
C ASP A 106 8.36 -8.57 19.11
N PHE A 107 7.38 -8.33 18.23
CA PHE A 107 7.45 -7.46 17.07
C PHE A 107 8.59 -7.80 16.10
N TRP A 108 9.05 -9.06 16.03
CA TRP A 108 9.99 -9.49 15.00
C TRP A 108 9.33 -9.74 13.65
N SER A 109 8.02 -9.97 13.62
CA SER A 109 7.23 -10.15 12.40
C SER A 109 5.77 -9.72 12.58
N PHE A 110 5.06 -9.68 11.45
CA PHE A 110 3.60 -9.65 11.42
C PHE A 110 3.07 -10.47 10.25
N SER A 111 1.86 -10.99 10.39
CA SER A 111 1.17 -11.75 9.36
C SER A 111 0.04 -10.92 8.76
N LYS A 112 -0.19 -11.03 7.44
CA LYS A 112 -1.29 -10.33 6.80
C LYS A 112 -1.81 -11.05 5.56
N VAL A 113 -3.13 -11.25 5.52
CA VAL A 113 -3.85 -11.55 4.27
C VAL A 113 -4.06 -10.25 3.50
N ILE A 114 -3.62 -10.19 2.26
CA ILE A 114 -3.69 -8.99 1.42
C ILE A 114 -5.10 -8.85 0.84
N SER A 115 -5.82 -7.81 1.27
CA SER A 115 -7.24 -7.60 0.98
C SER A 115 -7.60 -7.72 -0.51
N LYS A 116 -6.78 -7.12 -1.39
CA LYS A 116 -7.04 -7.14 -2.83
C LYS A 116 -6.96 -8.55 -3.46
N THR A 117 -6.13 -9.43 -2.89
CA THR A 117 -5.84 -10.75 -3.44
C THR A 117 -6.39 -11.87 -2.58
N GLU A 118 -7.09 -11.58 -1.48
CA GLU A 118 -7.60 -12.56 -0.51
C GLU A 118 -8.38 -13.71 -1.16
N LYS A 119 -9.16 -13.43 -2.21
CA LYS A 119 -9.97 -14.46 -2.90
C LYS A 119 -9.12 -15.44 -3.71
N THR A 120 -7.94 -15.01 -4.14
CA THR A 120 -7.01 -15.78 -4.97
C THR A 120 -5.80 -16.30 -4.19
N MET A 121 -5.46 -15.63 -3.11
CA MET A 121 -4.33 -15.88 -2.20
C MET A 121 -4.84 -15.65 -0.77
N PRO A 122 -5.59 -16.60 -0.20
CA PRO A 122 -6.21 -16.45 1.11
C PRO A 122 -5.21 -16.62 2.26
N ASP A 123 -4.06 -17.26 1.99
CA ASP A 123 -3.06 -17.50 3.03
C ASP A 123 -2.36 -16.20 3.45
N PRO A 124 -2.14 -15.99 4.75
CA PRO A 124 -1.42 -14.82 5.25
C PRO A 124 0.04 -14.87 4.82
N ILE A 125 0.58 -13.71 4.46
CA ILE A 125 2.01 -13.53 4.20
C ILE A 125 2.68 -13.07 5.50
N GLU A 126 3.79 -13.73 5.85
CA GLU A 126 4.65 -13.33 6.96
C GLU A 126 5.66 -12.26 6.53
N PHE A 127 5.71 -11.17 7.28
CA PHE A 127 6.61 -10.05 7.06
C PHE A 127 7.60 -9.91 8.21
N SER A 128 8.89 -9.95 7.90
CA SER A 128 9.95 -9.80 8.90
C SER A 128 10.30 -8.33 9.17
N LEU A 129 10.38 -7.96 10.44
CA LEU A 129 10.84 -6.65 10.93
C LEU A 129 12.29 -6.71 11.47
N ARG A 130 12.97 -7.86 11.37
CA ARG A 130 14.32 -8.08 11.93
C ARG A 130 15.33 -7.06 11.46
N SER A 131 15.29 -6.72 10.17
CA SER A 131 16.21 -5.77 9.54
C SER A 131 15.79 -4.30 9.74
N LEU A 132 14.73 -4.02 10.50
CA LEU A 132 14.15 -2.69 10.67
C LEU A 132 14.03 -2.28 12.15
N PRO A 133 15.13 -2.31 12.94
CA PRO A 133 15.08 -2.10 14.39
C PRO A 133 14.52 -0.71 14.78
N LYS A 134 14.79 0.32 13.97
CA LYS A 134 14.27 1.67 14.20
C LYS A 134 12.75 1.75 13.99
N LEU A 135 12.23 1.08 12.95
CA LEU A 135 10.79 1.03 12.67
C LEU A 135 10.08 0.25 13.77
N ARG A 136 10.62 -0.92 14.15
CA ARG A 136 10.09 -1.74 15.23
C ARG A 136 9.97 -0.97 16.54
N ARG A 137 11.04 -0.26 16.95
CA ARG A 137 11.01 0.56 18.18
C ARG A 137 9.92 1.64 18.12
N ARG A 138 9.73 2.28 16.96
CA ARG A 138 8.68 3.30 16.79
C ARG A 138 7.28 2.69 16.83
N LEU A 139 7.09 1.50 16.25
CA LEU A 139 5.85 0.75 16.27
C LEU A 139 5.45 0.35 17.70
N MET A 140 6.39 -0.21 18.47
CA MET A 140 6.17 -0.56 19.89
C MET A 140 5.82 0.66 20.75
N ALA A 141 6.30 1.85 20.37
CA ALA A 141 6.04 3.11 21.06
C ALA A 141 4.69 3.77 20.67
N LEU A 142 3.91 3.18 19.77
CA LEU A 142 2.59 3.72 19.42
C LEU A 142 1.53 3.47 20.51
N ALA A 143 1.62 2.36 21.22
CA ALA A 143 0.70 2.01 22.30
C ALA A 143 1.42 1.18 23.38
N ALA A 144 1.04 1.42 24.63
CA ALA A 144 1.45 0.58 25.75
C ALA A 144 0.91 -0.85 25.57
N PRO A 145 1.64 -1.90 26.00
CA PRO A 145 1.25 -3.30 25.77
C PRO A 145 -0.22 -3.62 26.08
N GLU A 146 -0.73 -3.13 27.21
CA GLU A 146 -2.09 -3.32 27.70
C GLU A 146 -3.17 -2.63 26.85
N SER A 147 -2.78 -1.67 26.00
CA SER A 147 -3.69 -0.90 25.13
C SER A 147 -3.70 -1.39 23.68
N ARG A 148 -3.03 -2.50 23.38
CA ARG A 148 -2.87 -3.02 22.01
C ARG A 148 -4.05 -3.88 21.58
N VAL A 149 -5.17 -3.23 21.31
CA VAL A 149 -6.40 -3.87 20.81
C VAL A 149 -6.88 -3.19 19.55
N GLY A 150 -7.31 -3.97 18.57
CA GLY A 150 -7.88 -3.44 17.32
C GLY A 150 -6.84 -2.80 16.38
N PRO A 151 -7.20 -1.73 15.65
CA PRO A 151 -6.36 -1.12 14.62
C PRO A 151 -5.04 -0.55 15.17
N VAL A 152 -3.93 -0.83 14.49
CA VAL A 152 -2.62 -0.27 14.85
C VAL A 152 -2.53 1.22 14.49
N PHE A 153 -3.10 1.61 13.35
CA PHE A 153 -2.91 2.95 12.79
C PHE A 153 -4.15 3.82 12.95
N VAL A 154 -4.20 4.55 14.05
CA VAL A 154 -5.30 5.44 14.44
C VAL A 154 -4.89 6.91 14.46
N ILE A 155 -5.86 7.80 14.41
CA ILE A 155 -5.66 9.26 14.49
C ILE A 155 -5.05 9.57 15.86
N SER A 156 -3.89 10.25 15.86
CA SER A 156 -3.10 10.42 17.10
C SER A 156 -3.59 11.57 17.98
N LYS A 157 -4.32 12.55 17.43
CA LYS A 157 -4.72 13.78 18.12
C LYS A 157 -6.02 14.35 17.52
N GLY A 158 -6.73 15.14 18.32
CA GLY A 158 -7.96 15.83 17.94
C GLY A 158 -9.22 15.08 18.41
N HIS A 159 -10.38 15.54 17.97
CA HIS A 159 -11.67 14.97 18.36
C HIS A 159 -11.82 13.48 17.98
N ASP A 160 -11.30 13.10 16.80
CA ASP A 160 -11.33 11.72 16.30
C ASP A 160 -10.14 10.87 16.83
N ALA A 161 -9.43 11.29 17.89
CA ALA A 161 -8.29 10.54 18.40
C ALA A 161 -8.69 9.10 18.79
N GLY A 162 -7.84 8.13 18.41
CA GLY A 162 -8.13 6.71 18.59
C GLY A 162 -8.97 6.09 17.47
N MET A 163 -9.61 6.87 16.61
CA MET A 163 -10.34 6.33 15.45
C MET A 163 -9.39 5.99 14.29
N PRO A 164 -9.67 4.94 13.50
CA PRO A 164 -8.92 4.65 12.29
C PRO A 164 -9.05 5.76 11.25
N TYR A 165 -8.01 5.92 10.43
CA TYR A 165 -8.04 6.96 9.41
C TYR A 165 -9.05 6.65 8.29
N MET A 166 -9.87 7.65 7.97
CA MET A 166 -10.58 7.69 6.69
C MET A 166 -9.59 7.84 5.52
N PRO A 167 -9.93 7.37 4.31
CA PRO A 167 -9.07 7.51 3.13
C PRO A 167 -8.65 8.95 2.86
N ARG A 168 -9.62 9.88 2.94
CA ARG A 168 -9.38 11.32 2.76
C ARG A 168 -8.48 11.90 3.85
N GLY A 169 -8.67 11.49 5.11
CA GLY A 169 -7.85 11.94 6.23
C GLY A 169 -6.38 11.53 6.08
N TRP A 170 -6.12 10.29 5.67
CA TRP A 170 -4.76 9.82 5.43
C TRP A 170 -4.11 10.53 4.23
N ALA A 171 -4.84 10.71 3.13
CA ALA A 171 -4.34 11.42 1.96
C ALA A 171 -4.04 12.90 2.27
N ALA A 172 -4.89 13.56 3.06
CA ALA A 172 -4.67 14.92 3.52
C ALA A 172 -3.45 15.03 4.43
N ALA A 173 -3.27 14.08 5.37
CA ALA A 173 -2.08 14.01 6.21
C ALA A 173 -0.81 13.84 5.37
N TRP A 174 -0.83 12.96 4.35
CA TRP A 174 0.28 12.82 3.40
C TRP A 174 0.59 14.14 2.70
N ARG A 175 -0.40 14.79 2.07
CA ARG A 175 -0.14 16.02 1.31
C ARG A 175 0.39 17.14 2.23
N ARG A 176 -0.16 17.27 3.44
CA ARG A 176 0.33 18.25 4.41
C ARG A 176 1.80 18.02 4.74
N PHE A 177 2.14 16.83 5.20
CA PHE A 177 3.51 16.53 5.62
C PHE A 177 4.50 16.43 4.46
N ALA A 178 4.03 16.07 3.26
CA ALA A 178 4.80 16.13 2.02
C ALA A 178 5.21 17.58 1.69
N ARG A 179 4.29 18.55 1.73
CA ARG A 179 4.62 19.97 1.52
C ARG A 179 5.62 20.47 2.55
N GLU A 180 5.37 20.17 3.82
CA GLU A 180 6.25 20.56 4.92
C GLU A 180 7.66 19.94 4.83
N ALA A 181 7.79 18.78 4.16
CA ALA A 181 9.05 18.09 3.92
C ALA A 181 9.69 18.43 2.57
N GLY A 182 9.12 19.36 1.79
CA GLY A 182 9.61 19.73 0.46
C GLY A 182 9.39 18.67 -0.62
N VAL A 183 8.52 17.68 -0.39
CA VAL A 183 8.19 16.64 -1.35
C VAL A 183 7.19 17.17 -2.39
N PRO A 184 7.49 17.08 -3.71
CA PRO A 184 6.64 17.63 -4.75
C PRO A 184 5.18 17.17 -4.70
N ASP A 185 4.25 18.02 -5.14
CA ASP A 185 2.81 17.71 -5.26
C ASP A 185 2.53 16.55 -6.22
N SER A 186 3.45 16.29 -7.14
CA SER A 186 3.40 15.14 -8.04
C SER A 186 3.67 13.81 -7.36
N VAL A 187 4.27 13.75 -6.17
CA VAL A 187 4.55 12.50 -5.45
C VAL A 187 3.39 12.20 -4.48
N TRP A 188 2.63 11.14 -4.78
CA TRP A 188 1.45 10.77 -4.01
C TRP A 188 1.75 9.63 -3.05
N MET A 189 0.90 9.44 -2.03
CA MET A 189 1.06 8.36 -1.07
C MET A 189 1.12 6.97 -1.71
N MET A 190 0.39 6.75 -2.82
CA MET A 190 0.42 5.47 -3.53
C MET A 190 1.77 5.22 -4.23
N ASP A 191 2.56 6.26 -4.47
CA ASP A 191 3.88 6.16 -5.09
C ASP A 191 4.96 5.67 -4.11
N MET A 192 4.66 5.55 -2.80
CA MET A 192 5.55 4.90 -1.82
C MET A 192 5.86 3.46 -2.19
N ARG A 193 4.82 2.68 -2.46
CA ARG A 193 4.96 1.27 -2.83
C ARG A 193 5.73 1.09 -4.13
N ALA A 194 5.44 1.92 -5.14
CA ALA A 194 6.16 1.86 -6.40
C ALA A 194 7.61 2.32 -6.27
N GLY A 195 7.87 3.28 -5.38
CA GLY A 195 9.21 3.71 -5.00
C GLY A 195 10.04 2.59 -4.38
N ALA A 196 9.48 1.87 -3.40
CA ALA A 196 10.15 0.76 -2.74
C ALA A 196 10.50 -0.38 -3.72
N ILE A 197 9.56 -0.75 -4.59
CA ILE A 197 9.79 -1.77 -5.64
C ILE A 197 10.90 -1.32 -6.61
N SER A 198 10.88 -0.04 -7.01
CA SER A 198 11.88 0.51 -7.95
C SER A 198 13.26 0.68 -7.30
N GLU A 199 13.31 0.94 -5.99
CA GLU A 199 14.54 0.94 -5.22
C GLU A 199 15.16 -0.47 -5.18
N ALA A 200 14.38 -1.49 -4.85
CA ALA A 200 14.83 -2.87 -4.82
C ALA A 200 15.30 -3.38 -6.21
N ASP A 201 14.60 -2.98 -7.28
CA ASP A 201 15.01 -3.27 -8.67
C ASP A 201 16.40 -2.69 -8.99
N ARG A 202 16.67 -1.44 -8.59
CA ARG A 202 18.01 -0.84 -8.75
C ARG A 202 19.10 -1.53 -7.94
N MET A 203 18.74 -2.14 -6.82
CA MET A 203 19.64 -2.95 -5.99
C MET A 203 19.82 -4.38 -6.55
N GLY A 204 19.20 -4.71 -7.68
CA GLY A 204 19.38 -5.98 -8.38
C GLY A 204 18.43 -7.09 -7.94
N ALA A 205 17.33 -6.77 -7.26
CA ALA A 205 16.31 -7.77 -6.93
C ALA A 205 15.71 -8.40 -8.20
N SER A 206 15.49 -9.71 -8.18
CA SER A 206 14.89 -10.43 -9.31
C SER A 206 13.42 -10.04 -9.50
N ARG A 207 12.88 -10.24 -10.71
CA ARG A 207 11.46 -9.93 -10.98
C ARG A 207 10.51 -10.76 -10.12
N GLU A 208 10.88 -12.00 -9.82
CA GLU A 208 10.16 -12.89 -8.93
C GLU A 208 10.16 -12.33 -7.50
N GLN A 209 11.32 -11.91 -6.99
CA GLN A 209 11.44 -11.28 -5.68
C GLN A 209 10.61 -9.99 -5.58
N LEU A 210 10.67 -9.13 -6.60
CA LEU A 210 9.85 -7.91 -6.68
C LEU A 210 8.35 -8.22 -6.74
N SER A 211 7.95 -9.30 -7.43
CA SER A 211 6.55 -9.72 -7.53
C SER A 211 6.00 -10.20 -6.20
N GLN A 212 6.78 -11.01 -5.48
CA GLN A 212 6.43 -11.52 -4.16
C GLN A 212 6.42 -10.40 -3.11
N ALA A 213 7.43 -9.52 -3.12
CA ALA A 213 7.48 -8.34 -2.25
C ALA A 213 6.35 -7.34 -2.54
N ALA A 214 5.85 -7.30 -3.77
CA ALA A 214 4.67 -6.55 -4.13
C ALA A 214 3.38 -7.37 -4.02
N GLN A 215 3.35 -8.60 -3.53
CA GLN A 215 2.12 -9.38 -3.35
C GLN A 215 1.21 -9.35 -4.59
N HIS A 216 1.80 -9.54 -5.77
CA HIS A 216 1.07 -9.61 -7.03
C HIS A 216 0.70 -11.04 -7.35
N ALA A 217 -0.59 -11.28 -7.64
CA ALA A 217 -1.06 -12.59 -8.08
C ALA A 217 -0.53 -12.99 -9.47
N ASP A 218 -0.03 -12.04 -10.25
CA ASP A 218 0.52 -12.25 -11.60
C ASP A 218 1.81 -11.43 -11.77
N ILE A 219 2.87 -12.09 -12.22
CA ILE A 219 4.20 -11.52 -12.51
C ILE A 219 4.11 -10.40 -13.56
N ALA A 220 3.17 -10.46 -14.52
CA ALA A 220 2.94 -9.38 -15.48
C ALA A 220 2.52 -8.06 -14.82
N THR A 221 1.99 -8.12 -13.60
CA THR A 221 1.67 -6.94 -12.78
C THR A 221 2.94 -6.27 -12.26
N THR A 222 4.01 -7.02 -12.01
CA THR A 222 5.31 -6.50 -11.51
C THR A 222 6.00 -5.61 -12.52
N GLY A 223 5.89 -5.94 -13.82
CA GLY A 223 6.33 -5.06 -14.92
C GLY A 223 5.60 -3.72 -14.99
N ARG A 224 4.48 -3.53 -14.24
CA ARG A 224 3.78 -2.24 -14.11
C ARG A 224 4.33 -1.36 -12.98
N TYR A 225 5.08 -1.93 -12.03
CA TYR A 225 5.65 -1.22 -10.89
C TYR A 225 7.14 -0.93 -11.06
N VAL A 226 7.87 -1.73 -11.85
CA VAL A 226 9.21 -1.40 -12.33
C VAL A 226 9.10 -0.21 -13.28
N ARG A 227 9.27 1.03 -12.77
CA ARG A 227 9.23 2.24 -13.60
C ARG A 227 10.62 2.76 -14.02
N ASN A 228 11.67 2.01 -13.68
CA ASN A 228 13.04 2.28 -14.12
C ASN A 228 13.35 1.64 -15.48
N ARG A 229 12.47 1.82 -16.48
CA ARG A 229 12.73 1.31 -17.83
C ARG A 229 14.03 1.84 -18.41
N SER A 230 14.36 3.10 -18.11
CA SER A 230 15.60 3.74 -18.53
C SER A 230 16.83 3.16 -17.82
N ASP A 231 16.77 2.96 -16.50
CA ASP A 231 17.91 2.38 -15.76
C ASP A 231 18.11 0.90 -16.08
N ALA A 232 17.02 0.13 -16.26
CA ALA A 232 17.07 -1.25 -16.73
C ALA A 232 17.63 -1.34 -18.15
N ALA A 233 17.24 -0.43 -19.05
CA ALA A 233 17.81 -0.33 -20.39
C ALA A 233 19.30 0.05 -20.34
N ALA A 234 19.68 1.02 -19.50
CA ALA A 234 21.08 1.41 -19.28
C ALA A 234 21.91 0.24 -18.72
N LYS A 235 21.36 -0.54 -17.78
CA LYS A 235 22.01 -1.73 -17.22
C LYS A 235 22.22 -2.83 -18.27
N VAL A 236 21.22 -3.06 -19.13
CA VAL A 236 21.33 -3.99 -20.26
C VAL A 236 22.38 -3.51 -21.26
N ILE A 237 22.44 -2.21 -21.56
CA ILE A 237 23.47 -1.63 -22.41
C ILE A 237 24.86 -1.83 -21.78
N GLU A 238 25.03 -1.53 -20.49
CA GLU A 238 26.28 -1.72 -19.75
C GLU A 238 26.74 -3.19 -19.78
N LEU A 239 25.84 -4.14 -19.50
CA LEU A 239 26.12 -5.57 -19.56
C LEU A 239 26.51 -6.03 -20.98
N ARG A 240 25.85 -5.52 -22.02
CA ARG A 240 26.17 -5.83 -23.42
C ARG A 240 27.52 -5.27 -23.86
N GLN A 241 27.94 -4.11 -23.32
CA GLN A 241 29.25 -3.54 -23.61
C GLN A 241 30.37 -4.28 -22.86
N ARG A 242 30.12 -4.74 -21.63
CA ARG A 242 31.07 -5.56 -20.87
C ARG A 242 31.38 -6.92 -21.52
N ASN A 243 30.46 -7.47 -22.30
CA ASN A 243 30.62 -8.75 -23.00
C ASN A 243 31.18 -8.61 -24.43
N ARG A 244 31.65 -7.42 -24.80
CA ARG A 244 32.25 -7.08 -26.11
C ARG A 244 33.74 -6.70 -26.01
N LEU A 245 34.30 -6.75 -24.80
CA LEU A 245 35.73 -6.76 -24.51
C LEU A 245 36.13 -8.20 -24.16
#